data_AF-A0A7K4BF24-F1
#
_entry.id   AF-A0A7K4BF24-F1
#
_cell.length_a   1.000
_cell.length_b   1.000
_cell.length_c   1.000
_cell.angle_alpha   90.00
_cell.angle_beta   90.00
_cell.angle_gamma   90.00
#
_symmetry.space_group_name_H-M   'P 1'
#
loop_
_entity.id
_entity.type
_entity.pdbx_description
1 polymer ?
#
loop_
_entity_poly.entity_id
_entity_poly.type
_entity_poly.pdbx_seq_one_letter_code
_entity_poly.pdbx_strand_id
1 'polypeptide(L)'
;TEIWPWSGGKRPALAPFREKYGLAGGMISAVDLLRGIALLAGMEVIDVPGATGFLDTDYEAKAMYAVRALDHLDFVYVHVEAPDEAGHMGSVEEKVRAIERLDEAIGIILDRPDTTIAVLPDHPTPIRTRTHTADPVPFAILGKGRDDVSAFSEAGAARGSFGLIQGPEFLSLLFSK
;
A
#
# COMPACT_ATOMS: atom_id res chain seq x y z
N THR A 1 22.59 2.22 -31.27
CA THR A 1 21.69 2.24 -30.12
C THR A 1 20.32 2.66 -30.60
N GLU A 2 19.30 1.83 -30.39
CA GLU A 2 17.90 2.15 -30.71
C GLU A 2 17.18 2.61 -29.43
N ILE A 3 16.18 3.48 -29.56
CA ILE A 3 15.35 3.98 -28.45
C ILE A 3 13.90 3.59 -28.75
N TRP A 4 13.19 2.99 -27.79
CA TRP A 4 11.78 2.61 -27.90
C TRP A 4 10.90 3.38 -26.91
N PRO A 5 10.38 4.57 -27.26
CA PRO A 5 9.41 5.27 -26.43
C PRO A 5 8.02 4.65 -26.60
N TRP A 6 7.32 4.37 -25.50
CA TRP A 6 5.90 3.99 -25.50
C TRP A 6 5.12 4.76 -24.43
N SER A 7 3.79 4.78 -24.54
CA SER A 7 2.86 5.34 -23.53
C SER A 7 3.15 6.80 -23.13
N GLY A 8 3.09 7.71 -24.10
CA GLY A 8 3.20 9.15 -23.84
C GLY A 8 2.05 9.65 -22.95
N GLY A 9 2.39 10.32 -21.84
CA GLY A 9 1.44 10.87 -20.88
C GLY A 9 1.60 12.38 -20.68
N LYS A 10 0.63 12.99 -19.99
CA LYS A 10 0.72 14.37 -19.48
C LYS A 10 0.76 14.36 -17.96
N ARG A 11 1.39 15.39 -17.37
CA ARG A 11 1.35 15.58 -15.92
C ARG A 11 -0.10 15.71 -15.45
N PRO A 12 -0.60 14.85 -14.55
CA PRO A 12 -1.93 14.99 -14.00
C PRO A 12 -2.03 16.22 -13.10
N ALA A 13 -3.20 16.85 -13.08
CA ALA A 13 -3.52 17.91 -12.14
C ALA A 13 -3.98 17.27 -10.82
N LEU A 14 -3.09 17.21 -9.84
CA LEU A 14 -3.36 16.72 -8.49
C LEU A 14 -3.37 17.91 -7.53
N ALA A 15 -4.40 18.00 -6.69
CA ALA A 15 -4.39 18.89 -5.55
C ALA A 15 -3.33 18.40 -4.54
N PRO A 16 -2.55 19.30 -3.91
CA PRO A 16 -1.63 18.91 -2.85
C PRO A 16 -2.35 18.14 -1.73
N PHE A 17 -1.73 17.05 -1.25
CA PHE A 17 -2.28 16.18 -0.21
C PHE A 17 -2.64 16.97 1.06
N ARG A 18 -1.75 17.88 1.48
CA ARG A 18 -1.96 18.78 2.62
C ARG A 18 -3.13 19.74 2.41
N GLU A 19 -3.36 20.22 1.19
CA GLU A 19 -4.51 21.08 0.88
C GLU A 19 -5.82 20.29 0.95
N LYS A 20 -5.81 19.06 0.40
CA LYS A 20 -7.00 18.21 0.33
C LYS A 20 -7.44 17.65 1.69
N TYR A 21 -6.48 17.22 2.52
CA TYR A 21 -6.76 16.49 3.76
C TYR A 21 -6.34 17.24 5.04
N GLY A 22 -5.57 18.31 4.93
CA GLY A 22 -5.03 19.03 6.10
C GLY A 22 -3.90 18.31 6.83
N LEU A 23 -3.39 17.20 6.26
CA LEU A 23 -2.39 16.31 6.86
C LEU A 23 -1.06 16.39 6.12
N ALA A 24 0.06 16.22 6.84
CA ALA A 24 1.37 15.96 6.25
C ALA A 24 1.49 14.47 5.91
N GLY A 25 1.74 14.16 4.64
CA GLY A 25 1.79 12.78 4.13
C GLY A 25 3.18 12.40 3.61
N GLY A 26 3.55 11.13 3.77
CA GLY A 26 4.76 10.51 3.24
C GLY A 26 4.49 9.24 2.45
N MET A 27 5.41 8.90 1.55
CA MET A 27 5.37 7.73 0.67
C MET A 27 6.68 6.96 0.77
N ILE A 28 6.60 5.68 1.11
CA ILE A 28 7.70 4.71 1.00
C ILE A 28 7.36 3.78 -0.15
N SER A 29 8.08 3.90 -1.27
CA SER A 29 7.96 2.99 -2.41
C SER A 29 9.26 2.92 -3.19
N ALA A 30 9.53 1.74 -3.76
CA ALA A 30 10.59 1.51 -4.73
C ALA A 30 10.10 1.67 -6.18
N VAL A 31 8.79 1.79 -6.40
CA VAL A 31 8.18 1.90 -7.72
C VAL A 31 8.07 3.37 -8.12
N ASP A 32 8.71 3.75 -9.22
CA ASP A 32 8.80 5.14 -9.70
C ASP A 32 7.43 5.79 -9.95
N LEU A 33 6.44 5.01 -10.40
CA LEU A 33 5.09 5.51 -10.63
C LEU A 33 4.48 6.10 -9.35
N LEU A 34 4.52 5.35 -8.25
CA LEU A 34 3.95 5.77 -6.96
C LEU A 34 4.75 6.92 -6.34
N ARG A 35 6.08 6.89 -6.46
CA ARG A 35 6.95 8.00 -6.05
C ARG A 35 6.59 9.29 -6.81
N GLY A 36 6.38 9.18 -8.12
CA GLY A 36 5.94 10.29 -8.96
C GLY A 36 4.60 10.87 -8.53
N ILE A 37 3.61 10.02 -8.21
CA ILE A 37 2.31 10.45 -7.70
C ILE A 37 2.46 11.19 -6.37
N ALA A 38 3.27 10.68 -5.45
CA ALA A 38 3.53 11.32 -4.16
C ALA A 38 4.16 12.71 -4.32
N LEU A 39 5.16 12.85 -5.20
CA LEU A 39 5.77 14.15 -5.51
C LEU A 39 4.76 15.14 -6.11
N LEU A 40 3.90 14.66 -7.01
CA LEU A 40 2.85 15.49 -7.61
C LEU A 40 1.78 15.92 -6.59
N ALA A 41 1.50 15.08 -5.60
CA ALA A 41 0.64 15.38 -4.47
C ALA A 41 1.35 16.20 -3.37
N GLY A 42 2.63 16.54 -3.51
CA GLY A 42 3.38 17.28 -2.49
C GLY A 42 3.59 16.51 -1.18
N MET A 43 3.63 15.18 -1.24
CA MET A 43 3.99 14.30 -0.13
C MET A 43 5.51 14.13 -0.05
N GLU A 44 6.02 13.83 1.14
CA GLU A 44 7.43 13.44 1.32
C GLU A 44 7.67 12.06 0.68
N VAL A 45 8.71 11.94 -0.16
CA VAL A 45 9.16 10.63 -0.64
C VAL A 45 10.32 10.17 0.23
N ILE A 46 10.14 9.06 0.92
CA ILE A 46 11.08 8.53 1.90
C ILE A 46 11.88 7.40 1.26
N ASP A 47 13.18 7.62 1.10
CA ASP A 47 14.10 6.64 0.55
C ASP A 47 14.55 5.64 1.61
N VAL A 48 14.31 4.36 1.35
CA VAL A 48 14.64 3.25 2.25
C VAL A 48 15.73 2.39 1.61
N PRO A 49 16.93 2.28 2.22
CA PRO A 49 17.95 1.34 1.77
C PRO A 49 17.40 -0.09 1.74
N GLY A 50 17.68 -0.83 0.67
CA GLY A 50 17.17 -2.20 0.48
C GLY A 50 15.73 -2.30 -0.04
N ALA A 51 15.02 -1.19 -0.26
CA ALA A 51 13.75 -1.20 -0.97
C ALA A 51 13.97 -1.37 -2.49
N THR A 52 13.99 -2.61 -2.96
CA THR A 52 14.29 -2.94 -4.38
C THR A 52 13.08 -2.88 -5.30
N GLY A 53 11.87 -3.01 -4.74
CA GLY A 53 10.64 -3.14 -5.53
C GLY A 53 10.44 -4.54 -6.12
N PHE A 54 11.20 -5.54 -5.67
CA PHE A 54 11.06 -6.92 -6.10
C PHE A 54 11.05 -7.87 -4.89
N LEU A 55 11.10 -9.19 -5.12
CA LEU A 55 11.01 -10.23 -4.07
C LEU A 55 12.07 -10.09 -2.96
N ASP A 56 13.23 -9.52 -3.30
CA ASP A 56 14.37 -9.28 -2.40
C ASP A 56 14.28 -7.96 -1.62
N THR A 57 13.16 -7.23 -1.72
CA THR A 57 12.95 -5.97 -0.97
C THR A 57 13.10 -6.18 0.54
N ASP A 58 13.57 -5.14 1.22
CA ASP A 58 13.67 -5.10 2.67
C ASP A 58 12.35 -4.60 3.30
N TYR A 59 11.54 -5.53 3.80
CA TYR A 59 10.24 -5.26 4.41
C TYR A 59 10.38 -4.61 5.78
N GLU A 60 11.34 -5.08 6.57
CA GLU A 60 11.64 -4.59 7.92
C GLU A 60 12.15 -3.15 7.86
N ALA A 61 13.09 -2.85 6.96
CA ALA A 61 13.58 -1.49 6.77
C ALA A 61 12.43 -0.53 6.38
N LYS A 62 11.51 -0.95 5.51
CA LYS A 62 10.34 -0.13 5.16
C LYS A 62 9.46 0.15 6.38
N ALA A 63 9.17 -0.86 7.20
CA ALA A 63 8.39 -0.69 8.42
C ALA A 63 9.08 0.25 9.43
N MET A 64 10.37 0.06 9.70
CA MET A 64 11.13 0.92 10.61
C MET A 64 11.17 2.38 10.14
N TYR A 65 11.36 2.62 8.84
CA TYR A 65 11.35 3.96 8.27
C TYR A 65 9.96 4.59 8.34
N ALA A 66 8.89 3.80 8.15
CA ALA A 66 7.52 4.28 8.32
C ALA A 66 7.27 4.75 9.76
N VAL A 67 7.66 3.95 10.74
CA VAL A 67 7.52 4.29 12.18
C VAL A 67 8.26 5.59 12.51
N ARG A 68 9.49 5.78 12.00
CA ARG A 68 10.26 7.02 12.21
C ARG A 68 9.64 8.22 11.50
N ALA A 69 9.13 8.03 10.28
CA ALA A 69 8.52 9.12 9.52
C ALA A 69 7.23 9.62 10.18
N LEU A 70 6.50 8.77 10.91
CA LEU A 70 5.36 9.16 11.73
C LEU A 70 5.72 10.04 12.94
N ASP A 71 7.00 10.30 13.21
CA ASP A 71 7.42 11.29 14.23
C ASP A 71 7.26 12.74 13.75
N HIS A 72 7.20 12.96 12.43
CA HIS A 72 7.02 14.29 11.83
C HIS A 72 5.92 14.38 10.77
N LEU A 73 5.30 13.25 10.41
CA LEU A 73 4.19 13.16 9.46
C LEU A 73 2.92 12.63 10.15
N ASP A 74 1.77 13.02 9.61
CA ASP A 74 0.47 12.54 10.09
C ASP A 74 0.02 11.25 9.39
N PHE A 75 0.57 10.96 8.21
CA PHE A 75 0.21 9.80 7.40
C PHE A 75 1.41 9.29 6.60
N VAL A 76 1.62 7.96 6.56
CA VAL A 76 2.64 7.32 5.73
C VAL A 76 1.99 6.20 4.93
N TYR A 77 2.12 6.25 3.60
CA TYR A 77 1.78 5.15 2.71
C TYR A 77 3.02 4.27 2.50
N VAL A 78 2.95 3.01 2.92
CA VAL A 78 4.03 2.04 2.73
C VAL A 78 3.65 1.07 1.62
N HIS A 79 4.44 1.06 0.55
CA HIS A 79 4.20 0.23 -0.63
C HIS A 79 5.13 -0.99 -0.67
N VAL A 80 4.56 -2.15 -1.01
CA VAL A 80 5.29 -3.41 -1.21
C VAL A 80 4.82 -4.08 -2.50
N GLU A 81 5.69 -4.09 -3.51
CA GLU A 81 5.42 -4.62 -4.85
C GLU A 81 5.49 -6.15 -4.95
N ALA A 82 6.28 -6.78 -4.09
CA ALA A 82 6.63 -8.20 -4.20
C ALA A 82 5.44 -9.19 -4.32
N PRO A 83 4.29 -9.00 -3.64
CA PRO A 83 3.11 -9.86 -3.84
C PRO A 83 2.54 -9.80 -5.27
N ASP A 84 2.66 -8.66 -5.95
CA ASP A 84 2.21 -8.47 -7.33
C ASP A 84 3.13 -9.18 -8.32
N GLU A 85 4.45 -8.97 -8.17
CA GLU A 85 5.49 -9.64 -8.97
C GLU A 85 5.39 -11.17 -8.88
N ALA A 86 5.18 -11.70 -7.67
CA ALA A 86 4.93 -13.13 -7.49
C ALA A 86 3.64 -13.60 -8.20
N GLY A 87 2.62 -12.74 -8.23
CA GLY A 87 1.39 -12.90 -9.01
C GLY A 87 1.66 -13.03 -10.51
N HIS A 88 2.43 -12.11 -11.09
CA HIS A 88 2.86 -12.12 -12.50
C HIS A 88 3.72 -13.32 -12.86
N MET A 89 4.63 -13.73 -11.96
CA MET A 89 5.42 -14.95 -12.12
C MET A 89 4.57 -16.22 -12.07
N GLY A 90 3.36 -16.14 -11.50
CA GLY A 90 2.50 -17.30 -11.25
C GLY A 90 3.06 -18.22 -10.18
N SER A 91 3.85 -17.69 -9.25
CA SER A 91 4.46 -18.46 -8.16
C SER A 91 3.62 -18.35 -6.89
N VAL A 92 2.96 -19.45 -6.51
CA VAL A 92 2.20 -19.52 -5.25
C VAL A 92 3.15 -19.37 -4.06
N GLU A 93 4.30 -20.05 -4.10
CA GLU A 93 5.27 -20.03 -3.02
C GLU A 93 5.77 -18.61 -2.73
N GLU A 94 6.21 -17.88 -3.77
CA GLU A 94 6.72 -16.52 -3.59
C GLU A 94 5.62 -15.56 -3.15
N LYS A 95 4.37 -15.76 -3.63
CA LYS A 95 3.26 -14.89 -3.24
C LYS A 95 2.89 -15.07 -1.77
N VAL A 96 2.85 -16.32 -1.28
CA VAL A 96 2.64 -16.62 0.13
C VAL A 96 3.78 -16.05 0.97
N ARG A 97 5.04 -16.30 0.58
CA ARG A 97 6.23 -15.78 1.26
C ARG A 97 6.23 -14.26 1.36
N ALA A 98 5.86 -13.56 0.28
CA ALA A 98 5.77 -12.09 0.28
C ALA A 98 4.69 -11.57 1.23
N ILE A 99 3.54 -12.25 1.33
CA ILE A 99 2.47 -11.90 2.27
C ILE A 99 2.89 -12.14 3.72
N GLU A 100 3.57 -13.26 4.02
CA GLU A 100 4.08 -13.55 5.37
C GLU A 100 5.12 -12.53 5.82
N ARG A 101 6.06 -12.14 4.94
CA ARG A 101 7.04 -11.08 5.23
C ARG A 101 6.41 -9.70 5.42
N LEU A 102 5.30 -9.44 4.71
CA LEU A 102 4.51 -8.23 4.92
C LEU A 102 3.81 -8.27 6.30
N ASP A 103 3.27 -9.42 6.71
CA ASP A 103 2.66 -9.61 8.04
C ASP A 103 3.67 -9.32 9.18
N GLU A 104 4.89 -9.84 9.07
CA GLU A 104 6.00 -9.54 10.01
C GLU A 104 6.28 -8.03 10.08
N ALA A 105 6.35 -7.36 8.92
CA ALA A 105 6.58 -5.92 8.84
C ALA A 105 5.42 -5.09 9.42
N ILE A 106 4.18 -5.54 9.26
CA ILE A 106 3.00 -4.94 9.91
C ILE A 106 3.12 -5.05 11.43
N GLY A 107 3.62 -6.19 11.94
CA GLY A 107 3.92 -6.39 13.36
C GLY A 107 4.79 -5.29 13.96
N ILE A 108 5.84 -4.87 13.25
CA ILE A 108 6.72 -3.78 13.68
C ILE A 108 5.97 -2.44 13.80
N ILE A 109 5.04 -2.17 12.88
CA ILE A 109 4.26 -0.93 12.87
C ILE A 109 3.22 -0.95 14.00
N LEU A 110 2.64 -2.12 14.29
CA LEU A 110 1.67 -2.31 15.37
C LEU A 110 2.22 -2.00 16.76
N ASP A 111 3.54 -2.12 16.95
CA ASP A 111 4.19 -1.77 18.21
C ASP A 111 4.25 -0.25 18.46
N ARG A 112 3.95 0.59 17.45
CA ARG A 112 3.81 2.04 17.63
C ARG A 112 2.44 2.36 18.26
N PRO A 113 2.40 2.96 19.47
CA PRO A 113 1.14 3.30 20.12
C PRO A 113 0.35 4.36 19.33
N ASP A 114 -0.96 4.43 19.59
CA ASP A 114 -1.87 5.46 19.05
C ASP A 114 -1.85 5.60 17.51
N THR A 115 -1.57 4.50 16.80
CA THR A 115 -1.47 4.47 15.34
C THR A 115 -2.66 3.74 14.70
N THR A 116 -3.38 4.43 13.82
CA THR A 116 -4.39 3.81 12.94
C THR A 116 -3.68 3.14 11.77
N ILE A 117 -3.91 1.85 11.55
CA ILE A 117 -3.26 1.09 10.47
C ILE A 117 -4.32 0.59 9.50
N ALA A 118 -4.05 0.77 8.22
CA ALA A 118 -4.84 0.22 7.13
C ALA A 118 -4.00 -0.72 6.27
N VAL A 119 -4.56 -1.88 5.92
CA VAL A 119 -3.91 -2.86 5.04
C VAL A 119 -4.87 -3.23 3.92
N LEU A 120 -4.40 -3.09 2.68
CA LEU A 120 -5.10 -3.46 1.45
C LEU A 120 -4.11 -3.49 0.27
N PRO A 121 -4.28 -4.39 -0.72
CA PRO A 121 -3.65 -4.21 -2.02
C PRO A 121 -4.42 -3.15 -2.83
N ASP A 122 -3.80 -2.61 -3.86
CA ASP A 122 -4.42 -1.67 -4.81
C ASP A 122 -5.18 -2.38 -5.93
N HIS A 123 -4.78 -3.60 -6.30
CA HIS A 123 -5.51 -4.48 -7.21
C HIS A 123 -5.24 -5.97 -6.98
N PRO A 124 -6.10 -6.87 -7.49
CA PRO A 124 -5.80 -8.30 -7.54
C PRO A 124 -4.93 -8.66 -8.74
N THR A 125 -3.94 -9.52 -8.49
CA THR A 125 -3.12 -10.18 -9.53
C THR A 125 -3.17 -11.70 -9.32
N PRO A 126 -4.21 -12.39 -9.82
CA PRO A 126 -4.39 -13.82 -9.58
C PRO A 126 -3.31 -14.67 -10.24
N ILE A 127 -2.74 -15.62 -9.50
CA ILE A 127 -1.65 -16.52 -9.95
C ILE A 127 -1.97 -17.24 -11.26
N ARG A 128 -3.23 -17.66 -11.44
CA ARG A 128 -3.67 -18.36 -12.66
C ARG A 128 -3.71 -17.44 -13.88
N THR A 129 -4.00 -16.17 -13.66
CA THR A 129 -4.18 -15.17 -14.72
C THR A 129 -2.87 -14.44 -15.03
N ARG A 130 -1.97 -14.31 -14.04
CA ARG A 130 -0.65 -13.64 -14.14
C ARG A 130 -0.71 -12.20 -14.64
N THR A 131 -1.87 -11.57 -14.49
CA THR A 131 -2.09 -10.15 -14.78
C THR A 131 -3.22 -9.64 -13.90
N HIS A 132 -3.39 -8.33 -13.87
CA HIS A 132 -4.34 -7.67 -13.00
C HIS A 132 -5.77 -8.04 -13.40
N THR A 133 -6.65 -8.20 -12.41
CA THR A 133 -8.09 -8.30 -12.62
C THR A 133 -8.82 -7.13 -11.95
N ALA A 134 -10.13 -7.02 -12.18
CA ALA A 134 -10.95 -5.93 -11.64
C ALA A 134 -11.79 -6.37 -10.43
N ASP A 135 -11.51 -7.54 -9.86
CA ASP A 135 -12.21 -8.03 -8.68
C ASP A 135 -11.95 -7.10 -7.48
N PRO A 136 -12.89 -6.98 -6.53
CA PRO A 136 -12.66 -6.23 -5.30
C PRO A 136 -11.50 -6.81 -4.49
N VAL A 137 -10.82 -5.94 -3.75
CA VAL A 137 -9.72 -6.29 -2.85
C VAL A 137 -10.16 -6.27 -1.39
N PRO A 138 -9.59 -7.12 -0.51
CA PRO A 138 -9.85 -7.03 0.92
C PRO A 138 -9.14 -5.80 1.51
N PHE A 139 -9.75 -5.18 2.51
CA PHE A 139 -9.08 -4.19 3.35
C PHE A 139 -9.46 -4.37 4.82
N ALA A 140 -8.58 -3.93 5.71
CA ALA A 140 -8.81 -3.87 7.15
C ALA A 140 -8.27 -2.55 7.70
N ILE A 141 -8.92 -2.03 8.74
CA ILE A 141 -8.50 -0.81 9.43
C ILE A 141 -8.51 -1.08 10.94
N LEU A 142 -7.33 -1.03 11.55
CA LEU A 142 -7.19 -0.98 13.00
C LEU A 142 -7.44 0.45 13.49
N GLY A 143 -8.30 0.61 14.49
CA GLY A 143 -8.68 1.92 15.04
C GLY A 143 -10.06 2.42 14.62
N LYS A 144 -10.80 1.66 13.80
CA LYS A 144 -12.13 2.02 13.28
C LYS A 144 -13.24 1.04 13.66
N GLY A 145 -13.26 0.64 14.94
CA GLY A 145 -14.19 -0.38 15.43
C GLY A 145 -13.76 -1.79 15.07
N ARG A 146 -14.60 -2.78 15.38
CA ARG A 146 -14.33 -4.20 15.16
C ARG A 146 -15.63 -4.92 14.84
N ASP A 147 -15.59 -5.81 13.86
CA ASP A 147 -16.66 -6.76 13.55
C ASP A 147 -16.25 -8.20 13.90
N ASP A 148 -17.08 -9.18 13.49
CA ASP A 148 -16.88 -10.59 13.80
C ASP A 148 -15.88 -11.30 12.87
N VAL A 149 -15.25 -10.58 11.92
CA VAL A 149 -14.22 -11.16 11.05
C VAL A 149 -12.93 -11.34 11.83
N SER A 150 -12.41 -12.57 11.84
CA SER A 150 -11.22 -12.94 12.63
C SER A 150 -9.94 -13.13 11.81
N ALA A 151 -10.03 -13.09 10.47
CA ALA A 151 -8.88 -13.30 9.59
C ALA A 151 -8.97 -12.43 8.32
N PHE A 152 -7.85 -11.84 7.92
CA PHE A 152 -7.73 -11.05 6.71
C PHE A 152 -7.65 -11.98 5.48
N SER A 153 -8.70 -11.96 4.65
CA SER A 153 -8.80 -12.72 3.41
C SER A 153 -9.92 -12.14 2.56
N GLU A 154 -9.96 -12.46 1.27
CA GLU A 154 -11.05 -12.06 0.36
C GLU A 154 -12.41 -12.56 0.87
N ALA A 155 -12.47 -13.83 1.31
CA ALA A 155 -13.70 -14.41 1.85
C ALA A 155 -14.11 -13.78 3.18
N GLY A 156 -13.15 -13.41 4.04
CA GLY A 156 -13.40 -12.69 5.29
C GLY A 156 -13.91 -11.28 5.05
N ALA A 157 -13.23 -10.51 4.20
CA ALA A 157 -13.56 -9.13 3.88
C ALA A 157 -14.94 -8.99 3.23
N ALA A 158 -15.39 -9.97 2.44
CA ALA A 158 -16.74 -10.00 1.89
C ALA A 158 -17.86 -10.01 2.95
N ARG A 159 -17.54 -10.35 4.21
CA ARG A 159 -18.46 -10.31 5.36
C ARG A 159 -18.17 -9.13 6.31
N GLY A 160 -17.21 -8.27 5.97
CA GLY A 160 -16.80 -7.15 6.79
C GLY A 160 -17.87 -6.06 6.87
N SER A 161 -17.92 -5.39 8.02
CA SER A 161 -18.93 -4.38 8.34
C SER A 161 -18.88 -3.10 7.48
N PHE A 162 -17.72 -2.78 6.90
CA PHE A 162 -17.59 -1.65 5.99
C PHE A 162 -18.25 -1.87 4.62
N GLY A 163 -18.53 -3.12 4.25
CA GLY A 163 -19.06 -3.47 2.93
C GLY A 163 -18.11 -3.12 1.78
N LEU A 164 -18.67 -2.99 0.59
CA LEU A 164 -17.92 -2.62 -0.61
C LEU A 164 -17.86 -1.09 -0.74
N ILE A 165 -16.66 -0.54 -0.77
CA ILE A 165 -16.39 0.90 -0.93
C ILE A 165 -15.61 1.17 -2.22
N GLN A 166 -15.70 2.40 -2.72
CA GLN A 166 -14.91 2.81 -3.88
C GLN A 166 -13.51 3.28 -3.43
N GLY A 167 -12.47 2.89 -4.18
CA GLY A 167 -11.08 3.24 -3.86
C GLY A 167 -10.84 4.73 -3.55
N PRO A 168 -11.37 5.69 -4.34
CA PRO A 168 -11.21 7.12 -4.06
C PRO A 168 -11.81 7.60 -2.72
N GLU A 169 -12.74 6.84 -2.14
CA GLU A 169 -13.40 7.15 -0.86
C GLU A 169 -12.59 6.63 0.35
N PHE A 170 -11.63 5.72 0.12
CA PHE A 170 -10.90 5.02 1.17
C PHE A 170 -10.19 5.96 2.14
N LEU A 171 -9.46 6.96 1.64
CA LEU A 171 -8.75 7.90 2.51
C LEU A 171 -9.70 8.77 3.33
N SER A 172 -10.87 9.12 2.78
CA SER A 172 -11.89 9.85 3.53
C SER A 172 -12.47 9.01 4.66
N LEU A 173 -12.66 7.70 4.44
CA LEU A 173 -13.03 6.76 5.50
C LEU A 173 -11.92 6.65 6.55
N LEU A 174 -10.66 6.47 6.13
CA LEU A 174 -9.52 6.32 7.02
C LEU A 174 -9.33 7.55 7.93
N PHE A 175 -9.44 8.76 7.37
CA PHE A 175 -9.25 10.03 8.09
C PHE A 175 -10.51 10.57 8.77
N SER A 176 -11.64 9.85 8.68
CA SER A 176 -12.81 10.19 9.48
C SER A 176 -12.48 10.15 10.97
N LYS A 177 -13.32 10.69 11.84
CA LYS A 177 -13.20 10.47 13.30
C LYS A 177 -14.00 9.24 13.69
#